data_AF-A0A936PNY6-F1
#
_entry.id   AF-A0A936PNY6-F1
#
_cell.length_a   1.000
_cell.length_b   1.000
_cell.length_c   1.000
_cell.angle_alpha   90.00
_cell.angle_beta   90.00
_cell.angle_gamma   90.00
#
_symmetry.space_group_name_H-M   'P 1'
#
loop_
_entity.id
_entity.type
_entity.pdbx_description
1 polymer ?
#
loop_
_entity_poly.entity_id
_entity_poly.type
_entity_poly.pdbx_seq_one_letter_code
_entity_poly.pdbx_strand_id
1 'polypeptide(L)'
;MRRLLALPALLAACGSQEGPIDASGAGFAAFIGEPDTQYELIPEGLPEEPPALLRTAPDQSAWTLRLGERWADAAPAGEWALSKSDGLRVGQQLLLPKRVDEGEAQDGATVVSVAEREVWYGIFPTVATVEVESGEWAGEHAFAAGVGPILLTINGVRWELAGYEGL
;
A
#
# COMPACT_ATOMS: atom_id res chain seq x y z
N MET A 1 -18.75 -2.75 59.14
CA MET A 1 -19.25 -2.49 57.77
C MET A 1 -18.03 -2.51 56.83
N ARG A 2 -17.54 -3.66 56.36
CA ARG A 2 -17.81 -4.28 55.04
C ARG A 2 -18.31 -3.30 53.97
N ARG A 3 -17.42 -2.94 53.03
CA ARG A 3 -17.50 -3.33 51.60
C ARG A 3 -16.14 -3.08 50.94
N LEU A 4 -15.39 -4.16 50.75
CA LEU A 4 -14.48 -4.29 49.60
C LEU A 4 -15.34 -4.22 48.34
N LEU A 5 -14.90 -3.45 47.36
CA LEU A 5 -15.32 -3.64 45.97
C LEU A 5 -14.10 -4.18 45.22
N ALA A 6 -14.26 -5.41 44.74
CA ALA A 6 -13.38 -6.06 43.79
C ALA A 6 -13.82 -5.70 42.36
N LEU A 7 -12.82 -5.41 41.50
CA LEU A 7 -12.60 -5.84 40.09
C LEU A 7 -13.79 -5.84 39.09
N PRO A 8 -13.57 -5.49 37.79
CA PRO A 8 -12.79 -6.41 36.94
C PRO A 8 -12.02 -5.82 35.71
N ALA A 9 -11.21 -6.72 35.15
CA ALA A 9 -10.77 -6.87 33.75
C ALA A 9 -9.86 -5.77 33.16
N LEU A 10 -8.55 -6.00 33.03
CA LEU A 10 -7.95 -6.77 31.92
C LEU A 10 -8.65 -6.52 30.58
N LEU A 11 -8.28 -5.42 29.92
CA LEU A 11 -8.26 -5.35 28.46
C LEU A 11 -6.81 -5.62 28.04
N ALA A 12 -6.44 -6.90 28.06
CA ALA A 12 -5.38 -7.37 27.20
C ALA A 12 -5.91 -7.21 25.77
N ALA A 13 -5.54 -6.10 25.12
CA ALA A 13 -5.61 -6.02 23.67
C ALA A 13 -4.58 -7.02 23.13
N CYS A 14 -4.98 -8.28 23.00
CA CYS A 14 -4.36 -9.23 22.09
C CYS A 14 -4.75 -8.83 20.68
N GLY A 15 -4.17 -7.74 20.18
CA GLY A 15 -3.86 -7.63 18.77
C GLY A 15 -2.45 -8.15 18.64
N SER A 16 -2.24 -9.20 17.85
CA SER A 16 -0.91 -9.71 17.54
C SER A 16 -0.06 -8.56 17.01
N GLN A 17 0.79 -8.01 17.87
CA GLN A 17 1.82 -7.07 17.47
C GLN A 17 2.87 -7.93 16.75
N GLU A 18 2.66 -8.15 15.45
CA GLU A 18 3.75 -8.54 14.57
C GLU A 18 4.83 -7.49 14.79
N GLY A 19 5.98 -7.94 15.31
CA GLY A 19 7.13 -7.08 15.48
C GLY A 19 7.50 -6.44 14.14
N PRO A 20 8.25 -5.32 14.13
CA PRO A 20 8.70 -4.73 12.88
C PRO A 20 9.29 -5.83 12.01
N ILE A 21 8.73 -6.01 10.82
CA ILE A 21 9.29 -6.91 9.81
C ILE A 21 10.72 -6.40 9.59
N ASP A 22 11.69 -7.24 9.91
CA ASP A 22 13.09 -6.98 9.61
C ASP A 22 13.21 -6.91 8.09
N ALA A 23 13.17 -5.69 7.54
CA ALA A 23 13.28 -5.45 6.11
C ALA A 23 14.67 -5.77 5.58
N SER A 24 15.66 -6.02 6.44
CA SER A 24 16.99 -6.42 5.99
C SER A 24 16.93 -7.83 5.39
N GLY A 25 16.80 -7.90 4.07
CA GLY A 25 16.66 -9.15 3.31
C GLY A 25 15.23 -9.60 3.01
N ALA A 26 14.21 -8.81 3.38
CA ALA A 26 12.86 -9.03 2.89
C ALA A 26 12.80 -8.71 1.38
N GLY A 27 12.59 -9.72 0.54
CA GLY A 27 12.36 -9.49 -0.88
C GLY A 27 11.10 -8.68 -1.13
N PHE A 28 10.96 -8.09 -2.33
CA PHE A 28 9.83 -7.25 -2.72
C PHE A 28 8.43 -7.84 -2.39
N ALA A 29 8.30 -9.16 -2.30
CA ALA A 29 7.08 -9.86 -1.91
C ALA A 29 6.50 -9.38 -0.57
N ALA A 30 7.32 -8.92 0.38
CA ALA A 30 6.84 -8.37 1.64
C ALA A 30 6.04 -7.07 1.49
N PHE A 31 6.14 -6.40 0.34
CA PHE A 31 5.61 -5.06 0.08
C PHE A 31 4.47 -5.03 -0.96
N ILE A 32 4.04 -6.17 -1.50
CA ILE A 32 3.01 -6.23 -2.55
C ILE A 32 1.58 -6.09 -1.96
N GLY A 33 1.44 -6.33 -0.67
CA GLY A 33 0.15 -6.42 0.03
C GLY A 33 -0.48 -7.79 -0.08
N GLU A 34 -1.67 -7.93 0.50
CA GLU A 34 -2.41 -9.19 0.56
C GLU A 34 -3.29 -9.42 -0.69
N PRO A 35 -3.63 -10.69 -1.01
CA PRO A 35 -4.66 -11.00 -1.99
C PRO A 35 -6.03 -10.46 -1.55
N ASP A 36 -6.91 -10.22 -2.52
CA ASP A 36 -8.29 -9.79 -2.29
C ASP A 36 -8.44 -8.64 -1.29
N THR A 37 -7.59 -7.61 -1.44
CA THR A 37 -7.57 -6.44 -0.57
C THR A 37 -8.04 -5.22 -1.34
N GLN A 38 -8.87 -4.40 -0.72
CA GLN A 38 -9.26 -3.09 -1.22
C GLN A 38 -8.51 -1.99 -0.46
N TYR A 39 -7.99 -1.02 -1.19
CA TYR A 39 -7.35 0.19 -0.69
C TYR A 39 -8.19 1.39 -1.10
N GLU A 40 -8.48 2.26 -0.15
CA GLU A 40 -9.07 3.57 -0.37
C GLU A 40 -7.94 4.61 -0.37
N LEU A 41 -7.75 5.26 -1.51
CA LEU A 41 -6.69 6.24 -1.73
C LEU A 41 -7.32 7.61 -2.00
N ILE A 42 -6.84 8.64 -1.32
CA ILE A 42 -7.31 10.01 -1.49
C ILE A 42 -6.25 10.86 -2.20
N PRO A 43 -6.65 11.77 -3.10
CA PRO A 43 -5.69 12.54 -3.87
C PRO A 43 -5.05 13.63 -3.01
N GLU A 44 -3.73 13.73 -3.09
CA GLU A 44 -2.97 14.77 -2.42
C GLU A 44 -3.39 16.15 -2.94
N GLY A 45 -3.84 17.04 -2.04
CA GLY A 45 -4.23 18.40 -2.36
C GLY A 45 -5.65 18.61 -2.90
N LEU A 46 -6.44 17.55 -3.12
CA LEU A 46 -7.83 17.62 -3.59
C LEU A 46 -8.79 16.75 -2.77
N PRO A 47 -8.91 16.93 -1.44
CA PRO A 47 -9.71 16.04 -0.58
C PRO A 47 -11.22 16.01 -0.90
N GLU A 48 -11.71 16.93 -1.74
CA GLU A 48 -13.10 17.00 -2.19
C GLU A 48 -13.37 16.13 -3.43
N GLU A 49 -12.33 15.65 -4.12
CA GLU A 49 -12.48 14.71 -5.24
C GLU A 49 -12.83 13.30 -4.71
N PRO A 50 -13.62 12.52 -5.46
CA PRO A 50 -13.94 11.15 -5.06
C PRO A 50 -12.67 10.31 -4.85
N PRO A 51 -12.63 9.41 -3.85
CA PRO A 51 -11.48 8.57 -3.62
C PRO A 51 -11.26 7.59 -4.77
N ALA A 52 -10.01 7.18 -4.92
CA ALA A 52 -9.60 6.05 -5.73
C ALA A 52 -9.70 4.77 -4.91
N LEU A 53 -10.54 3.83 -5.37
CA LEU A 53 -10.63 2.49 -4.80
C LEU A 53 -9.79 1.55 -5.66
N LEU A 54 -8.73 0.99 -5.10
CA LEU A 54 -7.88 0.00 -5.73
C LEU A 54 -8.17 -1.37 -5.11
N ARG A 55 -8.43 -2.40 -5.92
CA ARG A 55 -8.59 -3.78 -5.43
C ARG A 55 -7.57 -4.72 -6.06
N THR A 56 -6.94 -5.56 -5.24
CA THR A 56 -6.14 -6.70 -5.70
C THR A 56 -7.04 -7.89 -6.02
N ALA A 57 -6.78 -8.58 -7.13
CA ALA A 57 -7.45 -9.84 -7.43
C ALA A 57 -7.12 -10.91 -6.36
N PRO A 58 -7.99 -11.92 -6.14
CA PRO A 58 -7.73 -13.00 -5.17
C PRO A 58 -6.44 -13.80 -5.41
N ASP A 59 -5.99 -13.90 -6.66
CA ASP A 59 -4.74 -14.53 -7.04
C ASP A 59 -3.57 -13.54 -7.18
N GLN A 60 -3.81 -12.26 -6.87
CA GLN A 60 -2.91 -11.12 -7.09
C GLN A 60 -2.38 -11.07 -8.53
N SER A 61 -3.20 -11.43 -9.51
CA SER A 61 -2.86 -11.32 -10.92
C SER A 61 -3.21 -9.97 -11.54
N ALA A 62 -4.02 -9.16 -10.86
CA ALA A 62 -4.47 -7.87 -11.37
C ALA A 62 -4.73 -6.86 -10.25
N TRP A 63 -4.62 -5.59 -10.63
CA TRP A 63 -5.19 -4.46 -9.92
C TRP A 63 -6.35 -3.89 -10.71
N THR A 64 -7.44 -3.57 -10.03
CA THR A 64 -8.58 -2.83 -10.59
C THR A 64 -8.75 -1.53 -9.83
N LEU A 65 -8.85 -0.42 -10.55
CA LEU A 65 -9.08 0.91 -10.01
C LEU A 65 -10.47 1.40 -10.39
N ARG A 66 -11.17 1.97 -9.40
CA ARG A 66 -12.43 2.68 -9.58
C ARG A 66 -12.38 4.03 -8.87
N LEU A 67 -13.20 4.98 -9.30
CA LEU A 67 -13.34 6.29 -8.67
C LEU A 67 -14.74 6.44 -8.06
N GLY A 68 -14.81 6.72 -6.76
CA GLY A 68 -16.07 6.85 -6.02
C GLY A 68 -15.99 6.28 -4.61
N GLU A 69 -16.94 6.64 -3.76
CA GLU A 69 -16.94 6.29 -2.32
C GLU A 69 -17.18 4.81 -2.03
N ARG A 70 -17.83 4.08 -2.95
CA ARG A 70 -18.22 2.68 -2.74
C ARG A 70 -17.95 1.86 -3.97
N TRP A 71 -17.26 0.72 -3.82
CA TRP A 71 -16.85 -0.12 -4.95
C TRP A 71 -17.99 -0.47 -5.92
N ALA A 72 -19.18 -0.79 -5.37
CA ALA A 72 -20.35 -1.18 -6.15
C ALA A 72 -20.85 -0.08 -7.09
N ASP A 73 -20.73 1.19 -6.68
CA ASP A 73 -21.26 2.36 -7.37
C ASP A 73 -20.15 3.17 -8.07
N ALA A 74 -18.88 2.92 -7.74
CA ALA A 74 -17.71 3.61 -8.25
C ALA A 74 -17.50 3.37 -9.75
N ALA A 75 -17.10 4.42 -10.45
CA ALA A 75 -16.86 4.40 -11.89
C ALA A 75 -15.57 3.62 -12.21
N PRO A 76 -15.57 2.70 -13.19
CA PRO A 76 -14.35 2.04 -13.64
C PRO A 76 -13.32 3.06 -14.13
N ALA A 77 -12.07 2.92 -13.69
CA ALA A 77 -10.98 3.84 -14.06
C ALA A 77 -9.81 3.11 -14.72
N GLY A 78 -9.47 1.90 -14.27
CA GLY A 78 -8.39 1.13 -14.87
C GLY A 78 -8.35 -0.31 -14.39
N GLU A 79 -7.70 -1.16 -15.18
CA GLU A 79 -7.39 -2.53 -14.81
C GLU A 79 -6.03 -2.89 -15.42
N TRP A 80 -5.13 -3.42 -14.60
CA TRP A 80 -3.78 -3.76 -15.03
C TRP A 80 -3.40 -5.13 -14.51
N ALA A 81 -2.84 -5.96 -15.39
CA ALA A 81 -2.22 -7.21 -15.01
C ALA A 81 -0.98 -6.96 -14.14
N LEU A 82 -0.76 -7.83 -13.16
CA LEU A 82 0.41 -7.83 -12.31
C LEU A 82 1.36 -8.94 -12.74
N SER A 83 2.64 -8.61 -12.78
CA SER A 83 3.71 -9.62 -12.85
C SER A 83 4.62 -9.49 -11.64
N LYS A 84 5.11 -10.64 -11.16
CA LYS A 84 5.94 -10.78 -9.96
C LYS A 84 7.27 -11.52 -10.25
N SER A 85 7.65 -11.70 -11.51
CA SER A 85 8.86 -12.45 -11.90
C SER A 85 10.17 -11.76 -11.48
N ASP A 86 10.17 -10.43 -11.57
CA ASP A 86 11.36 -9.57 -11.57
C ASP A 86 11.11 -8.29 -10.76
N GLY A 87 10.23 -8.36 -9.76
CA GLY A 87 9.69 -7.22 -9.03
C GLY A 87 8.17 -7.11 -9.26
N LEU A 88 7.53 -6.10 -8.69
CA LEU A 88 6.12 -5.81 -8.94
C LEU A 88 6.00 -4.96 -10.20
N ARG A 89 5.47 -5.55 -11.27
CA ARG A 89 5.06 -4.83 -12.47
C ARG A 89 3.56 -4.65 -12.50
N VAL A 90 3.13 -3.48 -12.95
CA VAL A 90 1.73 -3.14 -13.23
C VAL A 90 1.63 -2.80 -14.70
N GLY A 91 0.96 -3.67 -15.46
CA GLY A 91 1.05 -3.66 -16.92
C GLY A 91 2.49 -3.95 -17.37
N GLN A 92 3.11 -2.98 -18.05
CA GLN A 92 4.51 -3.07 -18.48
C GLN A 92 5.48 -2.32 -17.55
N GLN A 93 4.97 -1.48 -16.65
CA GLN A 93 5.79 -0.61 -15.81
C GLN A 93 6.21 -1.34 -14.54
N LEU A 94 7.50 -1.24 -14.19
CA LEU A 94 8.00 -1.71 -12.90
C LEU A 94 7.73 -0.63 -11.84
N LEU A 95 7.06 -1.00 -10.75
CA LEU A 95 6.78 -0.08 -9.62
C LEU A 95 7.57 -0.41 -8.37
N LEU A 96 7.98 -1.68 -8.20
CA LEU A 96 8.82 -2.09 -7.09
C LEU A 96 9.87 -3.09 -7.60
N PRO A 97 11.17 -2.73 -7.58
CA PRO A 97 12.24 -3.63 -7.97
C PRO A 97 12.28 -4.91 -7.13
N LYS A 98 12.86 -5.98 -7.67
CA LYS A 98 12.93 -7.28 -6.97
C LYS A 98 13.73 -7.20 -5.66
N ARG A 99 14.80 -6.40 -5.67
CA ARG A 99 15.59 -6.05 -4.50
C ARG A 99 15.11 -4.70 -3.98
N VAL A 100 14.93 -4.61 -2.67
CA VAL A 100 14.39 -3.42 -2.02
C VAL A 100 15.46 -2.86 -1.09
N ASP A 101 16.55 -2.39 -1.69
CA ASP A 101 17.67 -1.74 -1.02
C ASP A 101 17.73 -0.28 -1.51
N GLU A 102 17.99 0.68 -0.63
CA GLU A 102 18.13 2.09 -1.03
C GLU A 102 19.20 2.26 -2.12
N GLY A 103 18.85 2.97 -3.19
CA GLY A 103 19.67 3.17 -4.39
C GLY A 103 19.58 2.06 -5.44
N GLU A 104 18.85 0.97 -5.18
CA GLU A 104 18.59 -0.05 -6.20
C GLU A 104 17.74 0.55 -7.33
N ALA A 105 18.21 0.41 -8.57
CA ALA A 105 17.53 0.88 -9.76
C ALA A 105 17.35 -0.25 -10.78
N GLN A 106 16.14 -0.38 -11.32
CA GLN A 106 15.78 -1.38 -12.32
C GLN A 106 14.71 -0.81 -13.25
N ASP A 107 14.91 -0.88 -14.56
CA ASP A 107 13.92 -0.52 -15.59
C ASP A 107 13.17 0.81 -15.36
N GLY A 108 13.91 1.85 -14.95
CA GLY A 108 13.37 3.18 -14.71
C GLY A 108 12.63 3.34 -13.37
N ALA A 109 12.71 2.35 -12.47
CA ALA A 109 12.26 2.43 -11.09
C ALA A 109 13.47 2.42 -10.14
N THR A 110 13.54 3.36 -9.21
CA THR A 110 14.63 3.47 -8.23
C THR A 110 14.09 3.48 -6.82
N VAL A 111 14.56 2.59 -5.95
CA VAL A 111 14.26 2.61 -4.52
C VAL A 111 14.99 3.79 -3.90
N VAL A 112 14.26 4.85 -3.53
CA VAL A 112 14.84 6.08 -2.99
C VAL A 112 14.99 6.06 -1.48
N SER A 113 14.19 5.23 -0.78
CA SER A 113 14.32 5.02 0.66
C SER A 113 13.64 3.73 1.10
N VAL A 114 14.14 3.16 2.21
CA VAL A 114 13.46 2.09 2.96
C VAL A 114 13.41 2.51 4.42
N ALA A 115 12.32 3.17 4.82
CA ALA A 115 12.23 3.84 6.12
C ALA A 115 10.77 3.97 6.58
N GLU A 116 10.57 4.51 7.78
CA GLU A 116 9.25 4.89 8.27
C GLU A 116 8.62 5.97 7.38
N ARG A 117 7.30 5.89 7.19
CA ARG A 117 6.54 6.89 6.45
C ARG A 117 5.14 7.11 7.03
N GLU A 118 4.73 8.37 7.08
CA GLU A 118 3.38 8.78 7.41
C GLU A 118 2.57 9.07 6.12
N VAL A 119 1.32 8.64 6.11
CA VAL A 119 0.28 8.97 5.13
C VAL A 119 -1.03 9.23 5.88
N TRP A 120 -2.10 9.62 5.20
CA TRP A 120 -3.41 9.89 5.83
C TRP A 120 -3.92 8.81 6.79
N TYR A 121 -3.76 7.54 6.44
CA TYR A 121 -4.17 6.42 7.29
C TYR A 121 -3.37 6.33 8.60
N GLY A 122 -2.10 6.71 8.58
CA GLY A 122 -1.21 6.64 9.73
C GLY A 122 0.26 6.43 9.38
N ILE A 123 1.03 5.97 10.36
CA ILE A 123 2.48 5.79 10.26
C ILE A 123 2.79 4.30 10.06
N PHE A 124 3.60 4.01 9.04
CA PHE A 124 4.11 2.67 8.73
C PHE A 124 5.62 2.62 8.98
N PRO A 125 6.12 1.69 9.82
CA PRO A 125 7.52 1.69 10.26
C PRO A 125 8.51 1.28 9.17
N THR A 126 8.04 0.55 8.15
CA THR A 126 8.88 -0.05 7.11
C THR A 126 8.22 0.13 5.75
N VAL A 127 8.68 1.13 5.00
CA VAL A 127 8.12 1.51 3.70
C VAL A 127 9.22 1.63 2.66
N ALA A 128 9.04 0.94 1.54
CA ALA A 128 9.86 1.11 0.35
C ALA A 128 9.27 2.25 -0.49
N THR A 129 10.00 3.36 -0.59
CA THR A 129 9.63 4.45 -1.52
C THR A 129 10.42 4.27 -2.81
N VAL A 130 9.72 4.33 -3.94
CA VAL A 130 10.26 4.10 -5.28
C VAL A 130 9.90 5.27 -6.17
N GLU A 131 10.88 5.85 -6.85
CA GLU A 131 10.67 6.83 -7.91
C GLU A 131 10.63 6.12 -9.27
N VAL A 132 9.61 6.39 -10.08
CA VAL A 132 9.45 5.84 -11.42
C VAL A 132 9.57 6.96 -12.46
N GLU A 133 10.50 6.82 -13.40
CA GLU A 133 10.94 7.93 -14.25
C GLU A 133 9.91 8.39 -15.30
N SER A 134 9.09 7.48 -15.83
CA SER A 134 8.22 7.79 -16.97
C SER A 134 7.00 6.88 -17.09
N GLY A 135 6.05 7.27 -17.95
CA GLY A 135 4.83 6.52 -18.23
C GLY A 135 3.63 6.97 -17.38
N GLU A 136 2.55 6.19 -17.44
CA GLU A 136 1.32 6.41 -16.65
C GLU A 136 1.59 6.44 -15.14
N TRP A 137 2.59 5.67 -14.70
CA TRP A 137 2.98 5.55 -13.31
C TRP A 137 4.23 6.38 -12.98
N ALA A 138 4.54 7.41 -13.77
CA ALA A 138 5.66 8.28 -13.46
C ALA A 138 5.44 9.02 -12.13
N GLY A 139 6.51 9.14 -11.33
CA GLY A 139 6.51 9.78 -10.02
C GLY A 139 6.78 8.80 -8.87
N GLU A 140 6.53 9.29 -7.66
CA GLU A 140 6.83 8.57 -6.43
C GLU A 140 5.73 7.56 -6.09
N HIS A 141 6.13 6.40 -5.61
CA HIS A 141 5.26 5.36 -5.05
C HIS A 141 5.81 4.90 -3.71
N ALA A 142 4.95 4.47 -2.81
CA ALA A 142 5.37 3.95 -1.51
C ALA A 142 4.60 2.67 -1.17
N PHE A 143 5.33 1.67 -0.72
CA PHE A 143 4.80 0.36 -0.38
C PHE A 143 5.18 0.01 1.05
N ALA A 144 4.19 -0.23 1.92
CA ALA A 144 4.43 -0.65 3.30
C ALA A 144 4.53 -2.17 3.40
N ALA A 145 5.50 -2.64 4.17
CA ALA A 145 5.67 -4.07 4.44
C ALA A 145 4.42 -4.63 5.14
N GLY A 146 3.91 -5.77 4.65
CA GLY A 146 2.70 -6.43 5.16
C GLY A 146 1.37 -5.77 4.73
N VAL A 147 1.41 -4.60 4.08
CA VAL A 147 0.19 -3.86 3.72
C VAL A 147 0.06 -3.69 2.22
N GLY A 148 1.13 -3.31 1.50
CA GLY A 148 1.06 -3.05 0.07
C GLY A 148 1.16 -1.56 -0.27
N PRO A 149 0.53 -1.09 -1.36
CA PRO A 149 0.63 0.30 -1.77
C PRO A 149 -0.01 1.24 -0.76
N ILE A 150 0.77 2.21 -0.26
CA ILE A 150 0.30 3.27 0.64
C ILE A 150 0.35 4.66 -0.01
N LEU A 151 1.11 4.80 -1.10
CA LEU A 151 1.12 5.97 -1.96
C LEU A 151 1.32 5.51 -3.40
N LEU A 152 0.50 6.01 -4.33
CA LEU A 152 0.66 5.77 -5.76
C LEU A 152 0.58 7.08 -6.53
N THR A 153 1.46 7.27 -7.51
CA THR A 153 1.31 8.34 -8.51
C THR A 153 0.73 7.77 -9.80
N ILE A 154 -0.48 8.20 -10.16
CA ILE A 154 -1.19 7.72 -11.36
C ILE A 154 -1.54 8.93 -12.21
N ASN A 155 -1.04 8.97 -13.45
CA ASN A 155 -1.25 10.08 -14.38
C ASN A 155 -0.89 11.46 -13.78
N GLY A 156 0.17 11.50 -12.97
CA GLY A 156 0.68 12.71 -12.32
C GLY A 156 -0.08 13.17 -11.07
N VAL A 157 -1.10 12.41 -10.64
CA VAL A 157 -1.81 12.65 -9.37
C VAL A 157 -1.29 11.69 -8.31
N ARG A 158 -0.88 12.22 -7.16
CA ARG A 158 -0.46 11.43 -6.00
C ARG A 158 -1.69 11.06 -5.18
N TRP A 159 -1.82 9.78 -4.85
CA TRP A 159 -2.91 9.22 -4.07
C TRP A 159 -2.33 8.55 -2.83
N GLU A 160 -2.81 8.95 -1.65
CA GLU A 160 -2.35 8.44 -0.37
C GLU A 160 -3.42 7.57 0.28
N LEU A 161 -2.97 6.52 0.97
CA LEU A 161 -3.86 5.61 1.67
C LEU A 161 -4.63 6.30 2.79
N ALA A 162 -5.96 6.16 2.76
CA ALA A 162 -6.89 6.57 3.80
C ALA A 162 -7.59 5.39 4.49
N GLY A 163 -7.57 4.20 3.88
CA GLY A 163 -8.14 2.97 4.45
C GLY A 163 -7.80 1.74 3.63
N TYR A 164 -7.83 0.55 4.24
CA TYR A 164 -7.76 -0.72 3.51
C TYR A 164 -8.50 -1.84 4.25
N GLU A 165 -9.00 -2.82 3.51
CA GLU A 165 -9.73 -3.98 4.04
C GLU A 165 -9.46 -5.24 3.20
N GLY A 166 -9.27 -6.38 3.87
CA GLY A 166 -9.28 -7.70 3.22
C GLY A 166 -10.73 -8.17 2.99
N LEU A 167 -10.97 -8.86 1.86
CA LEU A 167 -12.30 -9.23 1.37
C LEU A 167 -12.60 -10.73 1.42
#